data_AF-A0A147DRT0-F1
#
_entry.id   AF-A0A147DRT0-F1
#
_cell.length_a   1.000
_cell.length_b   1.000
_cell.length_c   1.000
_cell.angle_alpha   90.00
_cell.angle_beta   90.00
_cell.angle_gamma   90.00
#
_symmetry.space_group_name_H-M   'P 1'
#
loop_
_entity.id
_entity.type
_entity.pdbx_description
1 polymer ?
#
loop_
_entity_poly.entity_id
_entity_poly.type
_entity_poly.pdbx_seq_one_letter_code
_entity_poly.pdbx_strand_id
1 'polypeptide(L)'
;MSDTDHDHLGDGVDMSFEERRQDTFRRMSGSDAHDADPRVEVSRAEDGDVRIDVADSAAVRPGDAAGTDPRTDAAQDPHHAD
;
A
#
# COMPACT_ATOMS: atom_id res chain seq x y z
N MET A 1 30.08 15.62 -26.21
CA MET A 1 28.81 15.38 -25.51
C MET A 1 28.49 13.93 -25.79
N SER A 2 28.57 13.06 -24.79
CA SER A 2 28.37 11.62 -24.99
C SER A 2 26.96 11.40 -25.50
N ASP A 3 26.90 10.68 -26.62
CA ASP A 3 25.69 10.05 -27.16
C ASP A 3 24.95 9.42 -25.98
N THR A 4 23.73 9.91 -25.71
CA THR A 4 22.89 9.37 -24.66
C THR A 4 22.72 7.89 -24.96
N ASP A 5 23.28 7.03 -24.10
CA ASP A 5 23.07 5.58 -24.08
C ASP A 5 21.56 5.33 -24.09
N HIS A 6 20.99 5.26 -25.30
CA HIS A 6 19.67 4.71 -25.53
C HIS A 6 19.88 3.20 -25.43
N ASP A 7 19.72 2.67 -24.24
CA ASP A 7 19.62 1.23 -24.00
C ASP A 7 18.46 0.68 -24.85
N HIS A 8 18.78 0.30 -26.09
CA HIS A 8 17.87 -0.37 -27.01
C HIS A 8 17.73 -1.82 -26.57
N LEU A 9 16.97 -2.02 -25.50
CA LEU A 9 16.41 -3.32 -25.18
C LEU A 9 15.25 -3.58 -26.17
N GLY A 10 15.21 -4.76 -26.79
CA GLY A 10 14.40 -5.09 -27.96
C GLY A 10 12.87 -5.14 -27.77
N ASP A 11 12.27 -4.19 -27.05
CA ASP A 11 10.83 -4.05 -26.86
C ASP A 11 10.15 -3.15 -27.92
N GLY A 12 10.93 -2.49 -28.79
CA GLY A 12 10.44 -1.71 -29.92
C GLY A 12 9.81 -0.37 -29.55
N VAL A 13 10.09 0.13 -28.34
CA VAL A 13 9.53 1.39 -27.84
C VAL A 13 10.67 2.41 -27.65
N ASP A 14 10.76 3.38 -28.58
CA ASP A 14 11.69 4.50 -28.52
C ASP A 14 11.27 5.51 -27.43
N MET A 15 11.59 5.21 -26.18
CA MET A 15 11.44 6.12 -25.04
C MET A 15 12.78 6.25 -24.32
N SER A 16 13.08 7.45 -23.82
CA SER A 16 14.27 7.66 -22.99
C SER A 16 14.14 6.87 -21.67
N PHE A 17 15.28 6.63 -21.01
CA PHE A 17 15.32 5.93 -19.71
C PHE A 17 14.38 6.57 -18.67
N GLU A 18 14.35 7.91 -18.59
CA GLU A 18 13.50 8.62 -17.63
C GLU A 18 12.01 8.46 -18.00
N GLU A 19 11.64 8.52 -19.28
CA GLU A 19 10.27 8.28 -19.72
C GLU A 19 9.80 6.85 -19.43
N ARG A 20 10.65 5.84 -19.68
CA ARG A 20 10.35 4.43 -19.38
C ARG A 20 10.19 4.20 -17.87
N ARG A 21 11.02 4.84 -17.05
CA ARG A 21 10.94 4.79 -15.59
C ARG A 21 9.62 5.39 -15.08
N GLN A 22 9.20 6.54 -15.60
CA GLN A 22 7.92 7.17 -15.23
C GLN A 22 6.71 6.35 -15.68
N ASP A 23 6.72 5.81 -16.89
CA ASP A 23 5.65 4.92 -17.40
C ASP A 23 5.56 3.62 -16.57
N THR A 24 6.71 3.07 -16.18
CA THR A 24 6.78 1.90 -15.29
C THR A 24 6.20 2.20 -13.91
N PHE A 25 6.55 3.32 -13.27
CA PHE A 25 5.95 3.70 -11.98
C PHE A 25 4.43 3.89 -12.10
N ARG A 26 3.96 4.46 -13.20
CA ARG A 26 2.53 4.69 -13.46
C ARG A 26 1.75 3.39 -13.71
N ARG A 27 2.37 2.36 -14.31
CA ARG A 27 1.76 1.04 -14.54
C ARG A 27 1.94 0.07 -13.38
N MET A 28 3.05 0.16 -12.64
CA MET A 28 3.32 -0.67 -11.46
C MET A 28 2.49 -0.26 -10.26
N SER A 29 2.12 1.01 -10.16
CA SER A 29 1.13 1.43 -9.18
C SER A 29 -0.21 0.88 -9.66
N GLY A 30 -0.60 -0.29 -9.15
CA GLY A 30 -2.01 -0.71 -9.08
C GLY A 30 -2.84 0.21 -8.17
N SER A 31 -2.43 1.47 -8.08
CA SER A 31 -3.05 2.54 -7.32
C SER A 31 -4.11 3.15 -8.19
N ASP A 32 -5.31 3.15 -7.67
CA ASP A 32 -6.44 3.88 -8.23
C ASP A 32 -6.58 5.24 -7.51
N ALA A 33 -7.61 6.00 -7.86
CA ALA A 33 -7.86 7.28 -7.21
C ALA A 33 -8.18 7.14 -5.70
N HIS A 34 -8.62 5.95 -5.26
CA HIS A 34 -9.01 5.71 -3.87
C HIS A 34 -7.81 5.58 -2.93
N ASP A 35 -6.60 5.33 -3.46
CA ASP A 35 -5.37 5.34 -2.66
C ASP A 35 -5.04 6.72 -2.07
N ALA A 36 -5.59 7.79 -2.64
CA ALA A 36 -5.46 9.14 -2.10
C ALA A 36 -6.46 9.44 -0.96
N ASP A 37 -7.50 8.62 -0.80
CA ASP A 37 -8.56 8.84 0.19
C ASP A 37 -8.08 8.45 1.60
N PRO A 38 -8.38 9.27 2.64
CA PRO A 38 -8.09 8.92 4.02
C PRO A 38 -8.74 7.59 4.41
N ARG A 39 -7.95 6.65 4.97
CA ARG A 39 -8.43 5.33 5.40
C ARG A 39 -9.04 5.33 6.80
N VAL A 40 -8.84 6.40 7.57
CA VAL A 40 -9.31 6.53 8.95
C VAL A 40 -9.93 7.91 9.17
N GLU A 41 -10.95 7.96 10.00
CA GLU A 41 -11.51 9.18 10.55
C GLU A 41 -10.93 9.41 11.94
N VAL A 42 -10.50 10.65 12.21
CA VAL A 42 -9.90 11.01 13.49
C VAL A 42 -10.77 12.06 14.16
N SER A 43 -11.33 11.70 15.32
CA SER A 43 -12.09 12.63 16.15
C SER A 43 -11.35 12.88 17.47
N ARG A 44 -11.39 14.13 17.94
CA ARG A 44 -10.82 14.53 19.23
C ARG A 44 -11.96 14.83 20.19
N ALA A 45 -11.97 14.14 21.32
CA ALA A 45 -12.89 14.43 22.42
C ALA A 45 -12.43 15.68 23.19
N GLU A 46 -13.37 16.34 23.87
CA GLU A 46 -13.07 17.52 24.69
C GLU A 46 -12.12 17.21 25.85
N ASP A 47 -12.14 15.97 26.35
CA ASP A 47 -11.27 15.48 27.42
C ASP A 47 -9.82 15.22 26.97
N GLY A 48 -9.51 15.48 25.68
CA GLY A 48 -8.19 15.29 25.10
C GLY A 48 -7.96 13.92 24.45
N ASP A 49 -8.91 13.00 24.57
CA ASP A 49 -8.84 11.69 23.94
C ASP A 49 -8.93 11.80 22.41
N VAL A 50 -8.16 10.97 21.71
CA VAL A 50 -8.20 10.85 20.24
C VAL A 50 -8.79 9.49 19.88
N ARG A 51 -9.92 9.50 19.17
CA ARG A 51 -10.55 8.30 18.61
C ARG A 51 -10.21 8.21 17.13
N ILE A 52 -9.78 7.03 16.72
CA ILE A 52 -9.41 6.72 15.34
C ILE A 52 -10.30 5.57 14.91
N ASP A 53 -11.21 5.86 13.99
CA ASP A 53 -12.14 4.91 13.43
C ASP A 53 -11.78 4.62 11.97
N VAL A 54 -12.07 3.42 11.49
CA VAL A 54 -11.85 3.07 10.08
C VAL A 54 -12.91 3.78 9.24
N ALA A 55 -12.47 4.58 8.27
CA ALA A 55 -13.38 5.34 7.41
C ALA A 55 -14.29 4.41 6.61
N ASP A 56 -15.52 4.81 6.37
CA ASP A 56 -16.47 3.97 5.61
C ASP A 56 -16.08 3.77 4.15
N SER A 57 -15.32 4.72 3.60
CA SER A 57 -14.73 4.66 2.26
C SER A 57 -13.49 3.76 2.16
N ALA A 58 -12.98 3.21 3.28
CA ALA A 58 -11.77 2.41 3.26
C ALA A 58 -11.99 1.10 2.49
N ALA A 59 -11.24 0.92 1.40
CA ALA A 59 -11.30 -0.28 0.56
C ALA A 59 -10.83 -1.57 1.26
N VAL A 60 -9.96 -1.44 2.27
CA VAL A 60 -9.48 -2.55 3.11
C VAL A 60 -9.75 -2.21 4.56
N ARG A 61 -10.46 -3.11 5.25
CA ARG A 61 -10.66 -3.03 6.69
C ARG A 61 -9.65 -3.97 7.38
N PRO A 62 -9.01 -3.54 8.47
CA PRO A 62 -8.34 -4.47 9.38
C PRO A 62 -9.32 -5.60 9.73
N GLY A 63 -8.82 -6.83 9.85
CA GLY A 63 -9.67 -7.98 10.19
C GLY A 63 -10.52 -7.71 11.45
N ASP A 64 -11.67 -8.38 11.54
CA ASP A 64 -12.56 -8.27 12.70
C ASP A 64 -11.76 -8.43 14.01
N ALA A 65 -12.16 -7.72 15.08
CA ALA A 65 -11.59 -7.96 16.41
C ALA A 65 -11.86 -9.39 16.93
N ALA A 66 -12.87 -10.08 16.34
CA ALA A 66 -13.13 -11.51 16.53
C ALA A 66 -12.42 -12.40 15.50
N GLY A 67 -11.77 -11.79 14.51
CA GLY A 67 -10.93 -12.46 13.53
C GLY A 67 -9.67 -12.94 14.21
N THR A 68 -9.47 -14.26 14.20
CA THR A 68 -8.25 -14.90 14.62
C THR A 68 -7.07 -14.34 13.83
N ASP A 69 -6.22 -13.52 14.47
CA ASP A 69 -4.91 -13.19 13.89
C ASP A 69 -4.10 -14.49 13.88
N PRO A 70 -3.67 -14.99 12.70
CA PRO A 70 -2.92 -16.25 12.62
C PRO A 70 -1.59 -16.22 13.37
N ARG A 71 -1.07 -15.03 13.74
CA ARG A 71 0.12 -14.89 14.59
C ARG A 71 -0.16 -15.04 16.09
N THR A 72 -1.40 -14.88 16.52
CA THR A 72 -1.84 -15.04 17.92
C THR A 72 -2.84 -16.18 18.11
N ASP A 73 -3.18 -16.90 17.04
CA ASP A 73 -3.93 -18.14 17.12
C ASP A 73 -3.09 -19.23 17.78
N ALA A 74 -3.48 -19.64 18.98
CA ALA A 74 -2.84 -20.73 19.71
C ALA A 74 -2.90 -22.06 18.94
N ALA A 75 -3.81 -22.22 17.97
CA ALA A 75 -3.86 -23.39 17.10
C ALA A 75 -2.81 -23.35 15.96
N GLN A 76 -2.18 -22.21 15.70
CA GLN A 76 -1.20 -22.01 14.62
C GLN A 76 0.22 -21.68 15.11
N ASP A 77 0.43 -21.43 16.42
CA ASP A 77 1.76 -21.22 17.00
C ASP A 77 2.34 -22.52 17.60
N PRO A 78 3.22 -23.25 16.87
CA PRO A 78 3.86 -24.46 17.37
C PRO A 78 4.88 -24.23 18.51
N HIS A 79 5.12 -22.97 18.92
CA HIS A 79 6.17 -22.61 19.88
C HIS A 79 5.66 -21.94 21.17
N HIS A 80 4.34 -21.84 21.41
CA HIS A 80 3.81 -21.20 22.63
C HIS A 80 3.92 -22.08 23.91
N ALA A 81 4.33 -23.34 23.80
CA ALA A 81 4.55 -24.19 24.98
C ALA A 81 6.02 -24.16 25.43
N ASP A 82 6.37 -23.19 26.28
CA ASP A 82 7.43 -23.34 27.30
C ASP A 82 7.14 -22.45 28.52
#